data_AF-A0A415EW33-F1
#
_entry.id   AF-A0A415EW33-F1
#
_cell.length_a   1.000
_cell.length_b   1.000
_cell.length_c   1.000
_cell.angle_alpha   90.00
_cell.angle_beta   90.00
_cell.angle_gamma   90.00
#
_symmetry.space_group_name_H-M   'P 1'
#
loop_
_entity.id
_entity.type
_entity.pdbx_description
1 polymer ?
#
loop_
_entity_poly.entity_id
_entity_poly.type
_entity_poly.pdbx_seq_one_letter_code
_entity_poly.pdbx_strand_id
1 'polypeptide(L)'
;MEECPFCRIVSGKIKSHVIYEDDSICAFLDHAKDVDYHMLVIPKKHYTSILDCDPVLLAHLIQTVQKIADHCVTRLGFDGINLLSAANQAAGQSVPHFHLHLIPRKKCDGINAWPTFNGAALSLEEAAAFLTFETDSKGV
;
A
#
# COMPACT_ATOMS: atom_id res chain seq x y z
N MET A 1 -10.00 -2.32 -17.51
CA MET A 1 -10.53 -2.97 -16.30
C MET A 1 -10.55 -4.49 -16.43
N GLU A 2 -11.05 -5.09 -17.52
CA GLU A 2 -10.98 -6.55 -17.71
C GLU A 2 -9.56 -7.12 -17.75
N GLU A 3 -8.59 -6.35 -18.25
CA GLU A 3 -7.16 -6.73 -18.25
C GLU A 3 -6.47 -6.48 -16.90
N CYS A 4 -7.11 -5.81 -15.94
CA CYS A 4 -6.48 -5.54 -14.63
C CYS A 4 -6.46 -6.84 -13.80
N PRO A 5 -5.29 -7.36 -13.40
CA PRO A 5 -5.20 -8.61 -12.63
C PRO A 5 -5.91 -8.50 -11.28
N PHE A 6 -5.89 -7.33 -10.63
CA PHE A 6 -6.54 -7.11 -9.34
C PHE A 6 -8.06 -7.04 -9.46
N CYS A 7 -8.61 -6.40 -10.50
CA CYS A 7 -10.05 -6.48 -10.80
C CYS A 7 -10.49 -7.91 -11.08
N ARG A 8 -9.64 -8.70 -11.74
CA ARG A 8 -9.91 -10.13 -11.99
C ARG A 8 -9.86 -10.96 -10.71
N ILE A 9 -9.02 -10.62 -9.73
CA ILE A 9 -9.04 -11.20 -8.39
C ILE A 9 -10.35 -10.85 -7.67
N VAL A 10 -10.71 -9.56 -7.63
CA VAL A 10 -11.94 -9.07 -6.97
C VAL A 10 -13.20 -9.72 -7.56
N SER A 11 -13.23 -9.95 -8.87
CA SER A 11 -14.34 -10.62 -9.56
C SER A 11 -14.29 -12.14 -9.52
N GLY A 12 -13.29 -12.75 -8.88
CA GLY A 12 -13.11 -14.20 -8.80
C GLY A 12 -12.65 -14.88 -10.10
N LYS A 13 -12.31 -14.09 -11.14
CA LYS A 13 -11.77 -14.60 -12.42
C LYS A 13 -10.33 -15.12 -12.31
N ILE A 14 -9.58 -14.69 -11.30
CA ILE A 14 -8.24 -15.19 -10.95
C ILE A 14 -8.26 -15.66 -9.50
N LYS A 15 -7.72 -16.85 -9.23
CA LYS A 15 -7.56 -17.35 -7.86
C LYS A 15 -6.49 -16.54 -7.12
N SER A 16 -6.78 -16.19 -5.88
CA SER A 16 -5.84 -15.57 -4.95
C SER A 16 -6.03 -16.14 -3.54
N HIS A 17 -5.04 -15.94 -2.67
CA HIS A 17 -5.15 -16.29 -1.27
C HIS A 17 -5.64 -15.07 -0.49
N VAL A 18 -6.96 -14.85 -0.50
CA VAL A 18 -7.63 -13.76 0.23
C VAL A 18 -7.56 -14.03 1.73
N ILE A 19 -7.12 -13.03 2.49
CA ILE A 19 -6.98 -13.08 3.96
C ILE A 19 -7.95 -12.14 4.68
N TYR A 20 -8.47 -11.14 3.98
CA TYR A 20 -9.48 -10.22 4.48
C TYR A 20 -10.32 -9.69 3.32
N GLU A 21 -11.61 -9.54 3.55
CA GLU A 21 -12.52 -8.96 2.58
C GLU A 21 -13.70 -8.30 3.29
N ASP A 22 -14.06 -7.09 2.87
CA ASP A 22 -15.33 -6.44 3.19
C ASP A 22 -15.99 -5.93 1.90
N ASP A 23 -17.06 -5.14 2.01
CA ASP A 23 -17.81 -4.64 0.86
C ASP A 23 -16.98 -3.81 -0.13
N SER A 24 -15.88 -3.19 0.33
CA SER A 24 -15.11 -2.21 -0.44
C SER A 24 -13.62 -2.51 -0.54
N ILE A 25 -13.06 -3.32 0.35
CA ILE A 25 -11.62 -3.65 0.43
C ILE A 25 -11.40 -5.15 0.30
N CYS A 26 -10.29 -5.54 -0.34
CA CYS A 26 -9.81 -6.90 -0.40
C CYS A 26 -8.33 -6.94 -0.04
N ALA A 27 -7.91 -7.90 0.77
CA ALA A 27 -6.51 -8.18 1.06
C ALA A 27 -6.16 -9.63 0.73
N PHE A 28 -5.04 -9.84 0.05
CA PHE A 28 -4.59 -11.15 -0.39
C PHE A 28 -3.07 -11.25 -0.44
N LEU A 29 -2.53 -12.46 -0.47
CA LEU A 29 -1.08 -12.68 -0.61
C LEU A 29 -0.59 -12.29 -2.00
N ASP A 30 0.54 -11.60 -2.06
CA ASP A 30 1.20 -11.26 -3.31
C ASP A 30 1.69 -12.55 -4.01
N HIS A 31 1.47 -12.63 -5.33
CA HIS A 31 1.87 -13.78 -6.12
C HIS A 31 3.36 -13.75 -6.51
N ALA A 32 4.02 -12.59 -6.46
CA ALA A 32 5.43 -12.44 -6.83
C ALA A 32 6.36 -13.31 -5.96
N LYS A 33 5.96 -13.60 -4.71
CA LYS A 33 6.75 -14.37 -3.73
C LYS A 33 8.13 -13.76 -3.46
N ASP A 34 8.23 -12.44 -3.49
CA ASP A 34 9.48 -11.73 -3.19
C ASP A 34 9.90 -11.88 -1.72
N VAL A 35 8.91 -11.99 -0.82
CA VAL A 35 9.11 -12.18 0.62
C VAL A 35 7.95 -12.93 1.26
N ASP A 36 8.23 -13.69 2.32
CA ASP A 36 7.20 -14.42 3.07
C ASP A 36 6.14 -13.47 3.65
N TYR A 37 4.89 -13.91 3.61
CA TYR A 37 3.72 -13.20 4.14
C TYR A 37 3.44 -11.82 3.50
N HIS A 38 4.04 -11.52 2.34
CA HIS A 38 3.75 -10.32 1.58
C HIS A 38 2.27 -10.28 1.19
N MET A 39 1.56 -9.27 1.68
CA MET A 39 0.16 -9.01 1.36
C MET A 39 -0.01 -7.74 0.53
N LEU A 40 -1.04 -7.72 -0.30
CA LEU A 40 -1.57 -6.53 -0.95
C LEU A 40 -2.95 -6.22 -0.38
N VAL A 41 -3.21 -4.96 -0.03
CA VAL A 41 -4.52 -4.46 0.37
C VAL A 41 -4.99 -3.45 -0.68
N ILE A 42 -6.16 -3.69 -1.27
CA ILE A 42 -6.67 -2.93 -2.41
C ILE A 42 -8.13 -2.49 -2.20
N PRO A 43 -8.56 -1.36 -2.76
CA PRO A 43 -9.97 -1.13 -2.99
C PRO A 43 -10.50 -2.12 -4.04
N LYS A 44 -11.72 -2.63 -3.85
CA LYS A 44 -12.43 -3.45 -4.83
C LYS A 44 -12.78 -2.66 -6.08
N LYS A 45 -13.19 -1.40 -5.89
CA LYS A 45 -13.36 -0.45 -7.00
C LYS A 45 -12.00 -0.10 -7.58
N HIS A 46 -11.91 -0.08 -8.91
CA HIS A 46 -10.68 0.26 -9.60
C HIS A 46 -10.37 1.76 -9.47
N TYR A 47 -9.27 2.05 -8.79
CA TYR A 47 -8.56 3.32 -8.79
C TYR A 47 -7.14 3.05 -9.21
N THR A 48 -6.49 3.95 -9.93
CA THR A 48 -5.15 3.70 -10.47
C THR A 48 -4.11 3.71 -9.36
N SER A 49 -4.18 4.68 -8.45
CA SER A 49 -3.21 4.92 -7.38
C SER A 49 -3.83 5.74 -6.25
N ILE A 50 -3.00 6.21 -5.31
CA ILE A 50 -3.43 7.18 -4.29
C ILE A 50 -3.88 8.52 -4.89
N LEU A 51 -3.40 8.87 -6.09
CA LEU A 51 -3.64 10.18 -6.71
C LEU A 51 -5.09 10.39 -7.18
N ASP A 52 -5.81 9.30 -7.44
CA ASP A 52 -7.18 9.31 -7.96
C ASP A 52 -8.18 8.59 -7.05
N CYS A 53 -7.71 7.99 -5.94
CA CYS A 53 -8.57 7.29 -4.99
C CYS A 53 -9.53 8.27 -4.30
N ASP A 54 -10.79 7.85 -4.16
CA ASP A 54 -11.77 8.60 -3.38
C ASP A 54 -11.32 8.75 -1.91
N PRO A 55 -11.38 9.96 -1.31
CA PRO A 55 -10.89 10.19 0.05
C PRO A 55 -11.59 9.37 1.14
N VAL A 56 -12.90 9.12 1.01
CA VAL A 56 -13.65 8.32 1.99
C VAL A 56 -13.20 6.86 1.92
N LEU A 57 -13.05 6.33 0.71
CA LEU A 57 -12.52 4.98 0.51
C LEU A 57 -11.05 4.86 0.94
N LEU A 58 -10.24 5.90 0.71
CA LEU A 58 -8.84 5.94 1.14
C LEU A 58 -8.73 5.86 2.68
N ALA A 59 -9.61 6.57 3.40
CA ALA A 59 -9.69 6.51 4.85
C ALA A 59 -10.07 5.09 5.34
N HIS A 60 -11.04 4.45 4.70
CA HIS A 60 -11.44 3.07 5.04
C HIS A 60 -10.33 2.04 4.70
N LEU A 61 -9.63 2.23 3.59
CA LEU A 61 -8.49 1.40 3.18
C LEU A 61 -7.38 1.45 4.25
N ILE A 62 -6.98 2.63 4.70
CA ILE A 62 -5.89 2.74 5.68
C ILE A 62 -6.30 2.22 7.08
N GLN A 63 -7.56 2.36 7.47
CA GLN A 63 -8.10 1.72 8.69
C GLN A 63 -8.05 0.19 8.60
N THR A 64 -8.37 -0.36 7.42
CA THR A 64 -8.25 -1.80 7.16
C THR A 64 -6.80 -2.27 7.25
N VAL A 65 -5.87 -1.51 6.64
CA VAL A 65 -4.42 -1.78 6.74
C VAL A 65 -3.96 -1.77 8.19
N GLN A 66 -4.37 -0.78 8.99
CA GLN A 66 -4.03 -0.69 10.40
C GLN A 66 -4.49 -1.93 11.17
N LYS A 67 -5.73 -2.38 10.93
CA LYS A 67 -6.29 -3.60 11.56
C LYS A 67 -5.47 -4.85 11.24
N ILE A 68 -5.09 -5.05 9.98
CA ILE A 68 -4.28 -6.20 9.55
C ILE A 68 -2.87 -6.13 10.15
N ALA A 69 -2.24 -4.96 10.09
CA ALA A 69 -0.92 -4.71 10.65
C ALA A 69 -0.88 -4.97 12.17
N ASP A 70 -1.87 -4.47 12.91
CA ASP A 70 -2.01 -4.71 14.35
C ASP A 70 -2.17 -6.20 14.66
N HIS A 71 -2.98 -6.92 13.89
CA HIS A 71 -3.12 -8.37 14.04
C HIS A 71 -1.79 -9.11 13.85
N CYS A 72 -1.01 -8.76 12.83
CA CYS A 72 0.30 -9.35 12.59
C CYS A 72 1.24 -9.16 13.79
N VAL A 73 1.31 -7.96 14.36
CA VAL A 73 2.23 -7.65 15.45
C VAL A 73 1.73 -8.22 16.78
N THR A 74 0.46 -8.01 17.12
CA THR A 74 -0.06 -8.32 18.47
C THR A 74 -0.53 -9.76 18.64
N ARG A 75 -0.81 -10.49 17.55
CA ARG A 75 -1.33 -11.88 17.60
C ARG A 75 -0.42 -12.90 16.93
N LEU A 76 0.24 -12.54 15.84
CA LEU A 76 1.11 -13.46 15.09
C LEU A 76 2.60 -13.34 15.49
N GLY A 77 2.91 -12.34 16.33
CA GLY A 77 4.23 -12.17 16.94
C GLY A 77 5.27 -11.54 16.02
N PHE A 78 4.88 -10.92 14.90
CA PHE A 78 5.82 -10.11 14.11
C PHE A 78 6.31 -8.91 14.90
N ASP A 79 7.54 -8.46 14.65
CA ASP A 79 8.17 -7.34 15.38
C ASP A 79 7.83 -5.98 14.76
N GLY A 80 7.28 -5.96 13.54
CA GLY A 80 6.92 -4.74 12.82
C GLY A 80 6.31 -5.02 11.45
N ILE A 81 6.01 -3.96 10.72
CA ILE A 81 5.42 -4.00 9.38
C ILE A 81 6.12 -2.96 8.51
N ASN A 82 6.45 -3.32 7.27
CA ASN A 82 6.67 -2.32 6.22
C ASN A 82 5.36 -2.11 5.45
N LEU A 83 5.00 -0.84 5.27
CA LEU A 83 3.88 -0.40 4.45
C LEU A 83 4.44 0.39 3.27
N LEU A 84 4.18 -0.06 2.04
CA LEU A 84 4.69 0.58 0.82
C LEU A 84 3.56 0.82 -0.17
N SER A 85 3.66 1.89 -0.94
CA SER A 85 2.80 2.19 -2.09
C SER A 85 3.61 2.96 -3.12
N ALA A 86 3.33 2.74 -4.39
CA ALA A 86 3.87 3.51 -5.49
C ALA A 86 2.73 4.11 -6.32
N ALA A 87 2.94 5.31 -6.85
CA ALA A 87 2.02 5.96 -7.78
C ALA A 87 2.78 6.33 -9.05
N ASN A 88 2.30 5.81 -10.18
CA ASN A 88 2.93 5.88 -11.50
C ASN A 88 4.24 5.08 -11.62
N GLN A 89 4.62 4.81 -12.88
CA GLN A 89 5.78 3.97 -13.22
C GLN A 89 7.10 4.52 -12.66
N ALA A 90 7.27 5.85 -12.61
CA ALA A 90 8.47 6.49 -12.08
C ALA A 90 8.71 6.20 -10.59
N ALA A 91 7.65 5.93 -9.83
CA ALA A 91 7.73 5.51 -8.43
C ALA A 91 7.82 3.97 -8.26
N GLY A 92 7.84 3.21 -9.36
CA GLY A 92 7.91 1.75 -9.34
C GLY A 92 6.54 1.05 -9.31
N GLN A 93 5.44 1.74 -9.61
CA GLN A 93 4.13 1.09 -9.66
C GLN A 93 4.05 0.09 -10.82
N SER A 94 3.84 -1.19 -10.50
CA SER A 94 3.81 -2.29 -11.47
C SER A 94 2.40 -2.58 -12.02
N VAL A 95 1.39 -2.59 -11.15
CA VAL A 95 -0.02 -2.78 -11.52
C VAL A 95 -0.78 -1.46 -11.34
N PRO A 96 -1.44 -0.93 -12.39
CA PRO A 96 -2.19 0.33 -12.32
C PRO A 96 -3.56 0.14 -11.66
N HIS A 97 -3.57 -0.43 -10.46
CA HIS A 97 -4.71 -0.54 -9.56
C HIS A 97 -4.17 -0.29 -8.15
N PHE A 98 -4.70 0.69 -7.43
CA PHE A 98 -4.15 1.14 -6.16
C PHE A 98 -4.00 0.00 -5.16
N HIS A 99 -2.81 -0.17 -4.62
CA HIS A 99 -2.49 -1.23 -3.68
C HIS A 99 -1.47 -0.75 -2.66
N LEU A 100 -1.66 -1.24 -1.44
CA LEU A 100 -0.72 -1.08 -0.34
C LEU A 100 -0.05 -2.42 -0.08
N HIS A 101 1.28 -2.45 -0.15
CA HIS A 101 2.07 -3.60 0.27
C HIS A 101 2.17 -3.62 1.78
N LEU A 102 1.82 -4.74 2.41
CA LEU A 102 2.03 -5.00 3.83
C LEU A 102 2.99 -6.17 3.97
N ILE A 103 4.15 -5.93 4.56
CA ILE A 103 5.21 -6.94 4.74
C ILE A 103 5.50 -7.04 6.25
N PRO A 104 4.99 -8.08 6.93
CA PRO A 104 5.34 -8.35 8.32
C PRO A 104 6.82 -8.68 8.48
N ARG A 105 7.44 -8.14 9.52
CA ARG A 105 8.89 -8.20 9.74
C ARG A 105 9.23 -8.89 11.05
N LYS A 106 10.38 -9.55 11.06
CA LYS A 106 11.03 -10.05 12.27
C LYS A 106 12.39 -9.38 12.40
N LYS A 107 12.87 -9.21 13.64
CA LYS A 107 14.25 -8.80 13.88
C LYS A 107 15.18 -9.79 13.19
N CYS A 108 16.17 -9.27 12.46
CA CYS A 108 17.20 -10.06 11.79
C CYS A 108 16.67 -11.05 10.73
N ASP A 109 15.52 -10.77 10.09
CA ASP A 109 14.96 -11.62 9.03
C ASP A 109 15.67 -11.50 7.66
N GLY A 110 16.71 -10.66 7.56
CA GLY A 110 17.52 -10.51 6.35
C GLY A 110 16.85 -9.75 5.20
N ILE A 111 15.64 -9.20 5.41
CA ILE A 111 14.89 -8.50 4.37
C ILE A 111 15.22 -7.00 4.37
N ASN A 112 15.48 -6.42 3.21
CA ASN A 112 15.66 -4.97 3.04
C ASN A 112 14.56 -4.37 2.18
N ALA A 113 13.36 -4.22 2.76
CA ALA A 113 12.19 -3.66 2.07
C ALA A 113 12.14 -2.12 2.10
N TRP A 114 13.01 -1.47 2.89
CA TRP A 114 13.04 -0.01 2.97
C TRP A 114 14.06 0.55 1.98
N PRO A 115 13.77 1.66 1.28
CA PRO A 115 14.72 2.24 0.35
C PRO A 115 16.05 2.61 1.03
N THR A 116 17.15 2.38 0.32
CA THR A 116 18.46 2.89 0.73
C THR A 116 18.61 4.34 0.24
N PHE A 117 18.83 5.26 1.17
CA PHE A 117 19.01 6.68 0.86
C PHE A 117 20.49 7.05 0.90
N ASN A 118 20.94 7.82 -0.10
CA ASN A 118 22.34 8.23 -0.25
C ASN A 118 22.63 9.65 0.28
N GLY A 119 21.69 10.24 1.03
CA GLY A 119 21.73 11.64 1.44
C GLY A 119 21.07 12.58 0.42
N ALA A 120 20.46 13.67 0.91
CA ALA A 120 19.85 14.69 0.08
C ALA A 120 20.87 15.77 -0.30
N ALA A 121 20.82 16.25 -1.55
CA ALA A 121 21.67 17.34 -2.02
C ALA A 121 21.11 18.73 -1.69
N LEU A 122 19.79 18.86 -1.59
CA LEU A 122 19.10 20.10 -1.21
C LEU A 122 19.16 20.32 0.30
N SER A 123 19.27 21.58 0.71
CA SER A 123 18.97 21.97 2.09
C SER A 123 17.49 21.77 2.42
N LEU A 124 17.15 21.72 3.71
CA LEU A 124 15.77 21.59 4.15
C LEU A 124 14.96 22.83 3.78
N GLU A 125 15.57 24.01 3.82
CA GLU A 125 14.98 25.29 3.45
C GLU A 125 14.62 25.32 1.95
N GLU A 126 15.53 24.90 1.07
CA GLU A 126 15.28 24.83 -0.38
C GLU A 126 14.16 23.84 -0.71
N ALA A 127 14.18 22.66 -0.09
CA ALA A 127 13.15 21.64 -0.30
C ALA A 127 11.77 22.13 0.18
N ALA A 128 11.70 22.76 1.36
CA ALA A 128 10.46 23.27 1.91
C ALA A 128 9.88 24.43 1.07
N ALA A 129 10.73 25.35 0.61
CA ALA A 129 10.31 26.46 -0.25
C ALA A 129 9.70 25.97 -1.57
N PHE A 130 10.21 24.86 -2.13
CA PHE A 130 9.66 24.27 -3.35
C PHE A 130 8.38 23.46 -3.12
N LEU A 131 8.29 22.72 -2.01
CA LEU A 131 7.19 21.78 -1.76
C LEU A 131 5.97 22.38 -1.04
N THR A 132 6.11 23.55 -0.41
CA THR A 132 4.99 24.21 0.28
C THR A 132 3.96 24.66 -0.74
N PHE A 133 2.71 24.27 -0.55
CA PHE A 133 1.57 24.70 -1.35
C PHE A 133 0.52 25.35 -0.45
N GLU A 134 -0.27 26.27 -1.02
CA GLU A 134 -1.39 26.85 -0.29
C GLU A 134 -2.47 25.79 -0.11
N THR A 135 -2.81 25.51 1.15
CA THR A 135 -4.00 24.72 1.46
C THR A 135 -5.20 25.65 1.37
N ASP A 136 -6.16 25.34 0.50
CA ASP A 136 -7.49 25.96 0.61
C ASP A 136 -8.01 25.67 2.02
N SER A 137 -8.06 26.70 2.86
CA SER A 137 -8.68 26.65 4.17
C SER A 137 -10.19 26.52 3.99
N LYS A 138 -10.66 25.34 3.61
CA LYS A 138 -12.06 24.94 3.62
C LYS A 138 -12.19 23.60 4.33
N GLY A 139 -12.31 23.71 5.66
CA GLY A 139 -13.15 22.88 6.51
C GLY A 139 -12.93 21.38 6.47
N VAL A 140 -12.26 20.87 7.51
CA VAL A 140 -12.75 19.66 8.19
C VAL A 140 -13.89 20.09 9.11
#